data_AF-A0A8T4EY67-F1
#
_entry.id   AF-A0A8T4EY67-F1
#
_cell.length_a   1.000
_cell.length_b   1.000
_cell.length_c   1.000
_cell.angle_alpha   90.00
_cell.angle_beta   90.00
_cell.angle_gamma   90.00
#
_symmetry.space_group_name_H-M   'P 1'
#
loop_
_entity.id
_entity.type
_entity.pdbx_description
1 polymer ?
#
loop_
_entity_poly.entity_id
_entity_poly.type
_entity_poly.pdbx_seq_one_letter_code
_entity_poly.pdbx_strand_id
1 'polypeptide(L)'
;MKPTLLELDIGLLEERTGLDFSKYEAEKVVCLRQLENTNCIEAMPKDTLDTLLRNVRLNGKPEEKPYQDADIKVFRIDPAGLYLGQTFVQEEKLLSFMSDFPRVLSNFCSAGISKLYPFIACGEFQEKPAISFYIPPIAESYNGNYVILDGIHRSYLTKQAGTTMTYVVIEKKNNGLPFTPAKWDDIKLVKDKPEIEKRYFNLKKELFRRLDHVGIDG
;
A
#
# COMPACT_ATOMS: atom_id res chain seq x y z
N MET A 1 -10.84 -11.30 14.54
CA MET A 1 -9.96 -10.17 14.89
C MET A 1 -10.16 -9.11 13.82
N LYS A 2 -10.85 -7.99 14.13
CA LYS A 2 -11.06 -6.90 13.16
C LYS A 2 -9.67 -6.41 12.70
N PRO A 3 -9.43 -6.15 11.40
CA PRO A 3 -8.18 -5.54 10.99
C PRO A 3 -8.03 -4.23 11.76
N THR A 4 -6.89 -4.03 12.43
CA THR A 4 -6.56 -2.74 13.02
C THR A 4 -6.59 -1.74 11.87
N LEU A 5 -7.59 -0.86 11.86
CA LEU A 5 -7.70 0.18 10.87
C LEU A 5 -6.58 1.19 11.12
N LEU A 6 -5.95 1.68 10.04
CA LEU A 6 -4.94 2.71 10.14
C LEU A 6 -5.59 3.98 10.71
N GLU A 7 -5.11 4.42 11.86
CA GLU A 7 -5.45 5.72 12.45
C GLU A 7 -4.16 6.30 13.03
N LEU A 8 -3.58 7.27 12.33
CA LEU A 8 -2.31 7.89 12.71
C LEU A 8 -2.52 9.38 12.92
N ASP A 9 -2.10 9.90 14.06
CA ASP A 9 -2.08 11.33 14.34
C ASP A 9 -1.17 12.07 13.33
N ILE A 10 -1.64 13.19 12.80
CA ILE A 10 -0.87 13.96 11.80
C ILE A 10 0.44 14.47 12.38
N GLY A 11 0.45 15.01 13.61
CA GLY A 11 1.68 15.51 14.23
C GLY A 11 2.73 14.40 14.40
N LEU A 12 2.29 13.18 14.73
CA LEU A 12 3.17 12.02 14.79
C LEU A 12 3.69 11.57 13.41
N LEU A 13 2.88 11.69 12.35
CA LEU A 13 3.35 11.43 10.98
C LEU A 13 4.39 12.46 10.55
N GLU A 14 4.14 13.74 10.80
CA GLU A 14 5.04 14.85 10.49
C GLU A 14 6.37 14.67 11.23
N GLU A 15 6.35 14.31 12.52
CA GLU A 15 7.56 13.99 13.30
C GLU A 15 8.38 12.87 12.65
N ARG A 16 7.71 11.80 12.19
CA ARG A 16 8.38 10.62 11.62
C ARG A 16 8.97 10.86 10.24
N THR A 17 8.36 11.75 9.46
CA THR A 17 8.64 11.91 8.03
C THR A 17 9.33 13.22 7.69
N GLY A 18 9.17 14.25 8.52
CA GLY A 18 9.59 15.62 8.25
C GLY A 18 8.72 16.35 7.20
N LEU A 19 7.59 15.76 6.80
CA LEU A 19 6.63 16.37 5.89
C LEU A 19 5.70 17.33 6.65
N ASP A 20 5.14 18.30 5.93
CA ASP A 20 4.15 19.24 6.45
C ASP A 20 2.80 18.99 5.75
N PHE A 21 1.79 18.68 6.56
CA PHE A 21 0.41 18.43 6.14
C PHE A 21 -0.56 19.50 6.67
N SER A 22 -0.06 20.60 7.25
CA SER A 22 -0.87 21.68 7.84
C SER A 22 -1.89 22.28 6.87
N LYS A 23 -1.57 22.32 5.57
CA LYS A 23 -2.50 22.81 4.52
C LYS A 23 -3.81 22.03 4.42
N TYR A 24 -3.87 20.81 4.97
CA TYR A 24 -5.05 19.96 4.94
C TYR A 24 -5.93 20.12 6.19
N GLU A 25 -5.45 20.83 7.21
CA GLU A 25 -6.10 20.99 8.52
C GLU A 25 -6.54 19.65 9.15
N ALA A 26 -5.88 18.56 8.76
CA ALA A 26 -6.28 17.21 9.16
C ALA A 26 -5.73 16.87 10.55
N GLU A 27 -6.55 16.18 11.34
CA GLU A 27 -6.12 15.65 12.64
C GLU A 27 -5.50 14.25 12.50
N LYS A 28 -5.96 13.47 11.52
CA LYS A 28 -5.58 12.06 11.34
C LYS A 28 -5.31 11.67 9.90
N VAL A 29 -4.44 10.68 9.74
CA VAL A 29 -4.34 9.83 8.54
C VAL A 29 -5.10 8.53 8.77
N VAL A 30 -5.99 8.20 7.85
CA VAL A 30 -6.85 7.00 7.90
C VAL A 30 -6.80 6.18 6.61
N CYS A 31 -7.31 4.96 6.63
CA CYS A 31 -7.52 4.19 5.39
C CYS A 31 -8.54 4.91 4.49
N LEU A 32 -8.37 4.82 3.16
CA LEU A 32 -9.25 5.52 2.21
C LEU A 32 -10.74 5.20 2.41
N ARG A 33 -11.04 3.93 2.72
CA ARG A 33 -12.40 3.43 2.98
C ARG A 33 -13.06 4.03 4.23
N GLN A 34 -12.28 4.59 5.15
CA GLN A 34 -12.78 5.21 6.38
C GLN A 34 -13.21 6.67 6.18
N LEU A 35 -12.89 7.28 5.05
CA LEU A 35 -13.41 8.61 4.73
C LEU A 35 -14.92 8.52 4.47
N GLU A 36 -15.68 9.30 5.23
CA GLU A 36 -17.14 9.39 5.13
C GLU A 36 -17.52 10.31 3.96
N ASN A 37 -16.93 11.51 3.92
CA ASN A 37 -17.17 12.53 2.91
C ASN A 37 -15.87 12.99 2.26
N THR A 38 -15.44 12.32 1.18
CA THR A 38 -14.26 12.77 0.42
C THR A 38 -14.59 14.05 -0.33
N ASN A 39 -13.92 15.13 0.03
CA ASN A 39 -14.16 16.47 -0.52
C ASN A 39 -13.02 16.93 -1.45
N CYS A 40 -11.87 16.27 -1.41
CA CYS A 40 -10.72 16.59 -2.23
C CYS A 40 -9.91 15.32 -2.56
N ILE A 41 -9.35 15.28 -3.76
CA ILE A 41 -8.31 14.35 -4.18
C ILE A 41 -7.23 15.14 -4.92
N GLU A 42 -6.01 15.09 -4.40
CA GLU A 42 -4.84 15.76 -4.95
C GLU A 42 -3.80 14.73 -5.39
N ALA A 43 -3.20 14.93 -6.57
CA ALA A 43 -2.04 14.14 -6.98
C ALA A 43 -0.91 14.31 -5.95
N MET A 44 -0.34 13.19 -5.49
CA MET A 44 0.74 13.24 -4.51
C MET A 44 2.03 13.70 -5.20
N PRO A 45 2.68 14.78 -4.73
CA PRO A 45 3.97 15.19 -5.26
C PRO A 45 5.00 14.07 -5.15
N LYS A 46 5.89 13.95 -6.14
CA LYS A 46 6.93 12.92 -6.15
C LYS A 46 7.78 12.97 -4.88
N ASP A 47 8.18 14.16 -4.44
CA ASP A 47 9.04 14.32 -3.27
C ASP A 47 8.33 13.90 -1.97
N THR A 48 7.01 14.10 -1.89
CA THR A 48 6.18 13.61 -0.79
C THR A 48 6.18 12.07 -0.76
N LEU A 49 5.92 11.42 -1.91
CA LEU A 49 5.95 9.96 -2.03
C LEU A 49 7.32 9.39 -1.64
N ASP A 50 8.39 9.96 -2.19
CA ASP A 50 9.76 9.53 -1.92
C ASP A 50 10.08 9.68 -0.44
N THR A 51 9.69 10.80 0.18
CA THR A 51 9.93 11.05 1.61
C THR A 51 9.17 10.09 2.51
N LEU A 52 7.89 9.81 2.21
CA LEU A 52 7.11 8.79 2.92
C LEU A 52 7.79 7.43 2.87
N LEU A 53 8.15 6.97 1.67
CA LEU A 53 8.77 5.66 1.48
C LEU A 53 10.16 5.59 2.11
N ARG A 54 11.01 6.60 1.97
CA ARG A 54 12.35 6.61 2.60
C ARG A 54 12.29 6.56 4.12
N ASN A 55 11.19 6.96 4.76
CA ASN A 55 10.99 6.87 6.21
C ASN A 55 10.30 5.58 6.69
N VAL A 56 9.92 4.67 5.79
CA VAL A 56 9.50 3.31 6.14
C VAL A 56 10.59 2.64 6.96
N ARG A 57 10.20 1.85 7.97
CA ARG A 57 11.11 1.12 8.86
C ARG A 57 10.91 -0.39 8.76
N LEU A 58 11.93 -1.15 9.16
CA LEU A 58 11.77 -2.59 9.35
C LEU A 58 11.13 -2.91 10.70
N ASN A 59 10.39 -4.01 10.76
CA ASN A 59 9.72 -4.45 11.97
C ASN A 59 10.70 -4.95 13.05
N GLY A 60 11.73 -5.71 12.67
CA GLY A 60 12.72 -6.23 13.62
C GLY A 60 13.87 -5.28 13.95
N LYS A 61 14.02 -4.22 13.16
CA LYS A 61 15.07 -3.21 13.29
C LYS A 61 14.53 -1.82 12.96
N PRO A 62 13.79 -1.19 13.88
CA PRO A 62 13.10 0.09 13.63
C PRO A 62 14.00 1.24 13.22
N GLU A 63 15.30 1.17 13.52
CA GLU A 63 16.33 2.10 13.11
C GLU A 63 16.68 2.00 11.62
N GLU A 64 16.53 0.81 11.02
CA GLU A 64 16.85 0.58 9.60
C GLU A 64 15.76 1.14 8.68
N LYS A 65 16.18 1.95 7.71
CA LYS A 65 15.34 2.51 6.63
C LYS A 65 15.62 1.75 5.32
N PRO A 66 14.83 0.73 4.95
CA PRO A 66 15.18 -0.14 3.84
C PRO A 66 15.16 0.55 2.47
N TYR A 67 14.61 1.76 2.38
CA TYR A 67 14.43 2.53 1.15
C TYR A 67 15.27 3.82 1.11
N GLN A 68 16.13 4.06 2.12
CA GLN A 68 16.86 5.33 2.26
C GLN A 68 17.60 5.74 0.98
N ASP A 69 18.26 4.79 0.31
CA ASP A 69 19.04 5.01 -0.93
C ASP A 69 18.40 4.32 -2.16
N ALA A 70 17.13 3.95 -2.07
CA ALA A 70 16.44 3.31 -3.18
C ALA A 70 16.11 4.31 -4.30
N ASP A 71 16.06 3.80 -5.53
CA ASP A 71 15.46 4.48 -6.67
C ASP A 71 13.97 4.12 -6.70
N ILE A 72 13.11 5.14 -6.59
CA ILE A 72 11.66 4.99 -6.43
C ILE A 72 11.01 5.49 -7.71
N LYS A 73 10.28 4.60 -8.38
CA LYS A 73 9.65 4.86 -9.68
C LYS A 73 8.17 4.51 -9.64
N VAL A 74 7.40 5.16 -10.50
CA VAL A 74 5.98 4.82 -10.70
C VAL A 74 5.79 4.46 -12.16
N PHE A 75 5.41 3.22 -12.45
CA PHE A 75 5.13 2.77 -13.81
C PHE A 75 4.10 1.65 -13.84
N ARG A 76 3.61 1.32 -15.04
CA ARG A 76 2.59 0.29 -15.23
C ARG A 76 3.24 -1.06 -15.49
N ILE A 77 2.78 -2.09 -14.79
CA ILE A 77 3.30 -3.45 -14.89
C ILE A 77 2.13 -4.41 -15.06
N ASP A 78 2.31 -5.46 -15.86
CA ASP A 78 1.41 -6.61 -15.84
C ASP A 78 1.64 -7.42 -14.54
N PRO A 79 0.64 -7.50 -13.64
CA PRO A 79 0.81 -8.25 -12.40
C PRO A 79 1.16 -9.72 -12.63
N ALA A 80 0.77 -10.33 -13.75
CA ALA A 80 1.08 -11.73 -14.06
C ALA A 80 2.59 -12.02 -14.11
N GLY A 81 3.41 -11.02 -14.48
CA GLY A 81 4.87 -11.13 -14.52
C GLY A 81 5.55 -11.01 -13.15
N LEU A 82 4.82 -10.57 -12.12
CA LEU A 82 5.38 -10.31 -10.80
C LEU A 82 5.43 -11.57 -9.92
N TYR A 83 6.38 -11.57 -9.00
CA TYR A 83 6.43 -12.54 -7.90
C TYR A 83 5.71 -11.97 -6.67
N LEU A 84 5.44 -12.82 -5.70
CA LEU A 84 4.68 -12.46 -4.50
C LEU A 84 5.16 -13.26 -3.29
N GLY A 85 4.79 -12.79 -2.10
CA GLY A 85 5.17 -13.44 -0.84
C GLY A 85 4.05 -14.09 -0.06
N GLN A 86 2.82 -13.62 -0.28
CA GLN A 86 1.64 -14.11 0.43
C GLN A 86 1.15 -15.41 -0.21
N THR A 87 0.51 -16.30 0.52
CA THR A 87 0.04 -17.61 0.02
C THR A 87 -1.43 -17.59 -0.43
N PHE A 88 -2.14 -16.48 -0.19
CA PHE A 88 -3.58 -16.41 -0.40
C PHE A 88 -4.05 -15.02 -0.85
N VAL A 89 -5.25 -14.99 -1.43
CA VAL A 89 -6.06 -13.78 -1.64
C VAL A 89 -7.41 -14.04 -0.97
N GLN A 90 -7.92 -13.05 -0.24
CA GLN A 90 -9.17 -13.18 0.52
C GLN A 90 -10.34 -12.65 -0.30
N GLU A 91 -11.37 -13.46 -0.54
CA GLU A 91 -12.54 -13.12 -1.36
C GLU A 91 -13.25 -11.86 -0.86
N GLU A 92 -13.51 -11.76 0.45
CA GLU A 92 -14.19 -10.62 1.05
C GLU A 92 -13.45 -9.29 0.79
N LYS A 93 -12.12 -9.31 0.86
CA LYS A 93 -11.30 -8.13 0.53
C LYS A 93 -11.41 -7.75 -0.94
N LEU A 94 -11.58 -8.72 -1.86
CA LEU A 94 -11.79 -8.41 -3.28
C LEU A 94 -13.09 -7.65 -3.49
N LEU A 95 -14.17 -8.12 -2.85
CA LEU A 95 -15.47 -7.47 -2.90
C LEU A 95 -15.42 -6.06 -2.32
N SER A 96 -14.74 -5.88 -1.19
CA SER A 96 -14.59 -4.54 -0.59
C SER A 96 -13.85 -3.58 -1.51
N PHE A 97 -12.80 -4.03 -2.22
CA PHE A 97 -12.13 -3.18 -3.20
C PHE A 97 -13.05 -2.79 -4.36
N MET A 98 -13.94 -3.67 -4.79
CA MET A 98 -14.90 -3.39 -5.85
C MET A 98 -16.02 -2.44 -5.41
N SER A 99 -16.40 -2.42 -4.13
CA SER A 99 -17.43 -1.51 -3.59
C SER A 99 -16.88 -0.16 -3.12
N ASP A 100 -15.76 -0.18 -2.38
CA ASP A 100 -15.33 0.98 -1.60
C ASP A 100 -14.58 2.00 -2.45
N PHE A 101 -13.77 1.54 -3.41
CA PHE A 101 -13.02 2.43 -4.29
C PHE A 101 -13.91 3.29 -5.17
N PRO A 102 -14.90 2.72 -5.89
CA PRO A 102 -15.83 3.53 -6.68
C PRO A 102 -16.61 4.52 -5.80
N ARG A 103 -16.99 4.14 -4.58
CA ARG A 103 -17.68 5.06 -3.65
C ARG A 103 -16.87 6.33 -3.43
N VAL A 104 -15.59 6.19 -3.06
CA VAL A 104 -14.71 7.34 -2.76
C VAL A 104 -14.34 8.13 -4.02
N LEU A 105 -14.12 7.44 -5.14
CA LEU A 105 -13.59 8.07 -6.36
C LEU A 105 -14.65 8.56 -7.34
N SER A 106 -15.91 8.15 -7.19
CA SER A 106 -16.98 8.38 -8.17
C SER A 106 -17.13 9.84 -8.61
N ASN A 107 -16.90 10.78 -7.69
CA ASN A 107 -17.01 12.21 -7.97
C ASN A 107 -15.73 12.84 -8.56
N PHE A 108 -14.61 12.11 -8.58
CA PHE A 108 -13.29 12.65 -8.91
C PHE A 108 -12.67 12.02 -10.15
N CYS A 109 -12.91 10.72 -10.39
CA CYS A 109 -12.38 10.06 -11.58
C CYS A 109 -13.25 8.88 -12.01
N SER A 110 -13.28 8.64 -13.32
CA SER A 110 -13.81 7.42 -13.93
C SER A 110 -12.75 6.33 -14.11
N ALA A 111 -11.53 6.54 -13.59
CA ALA A 111 -10.42 5.61 -13.73
C ALA A 111 -10.61 4.40 -12.81
N GLY A 112 -10.45 3.20 -13.37
CA GLY A 112 -10.39 1.97 -12.58
C GLY A 112 -9.16 1.93 -11.68
N ILE A 113 -9.24 1.15 -10.59
CA ILE A 113 -8.18 1.02 -9.57
C ILE A 113 -6.79 0.70 -10.14
N SER A 114 -6.72 0.08 -11.32
CA SER A 114 -5.49 -0.28 -12.02
C SER A 114 -4.73 0.91 -12.62
N LYS A 115 -5.37 2.08 -12.78
CA LYS A 115 -4.78 3.26 -13.45
C LYS A 115 -4.50 4.42 -12.50
N LEU A 116 -4.78 4.25 -11.21
CA LEU A 116 -4.61 5.32 -10.23
C LEU A 116 -3.12 5.52 -9.92
N TYR A 117 -2.71 6.78 -9.93
CA TYR A 117 -1.40 7.22 -9.46
C TYR A 117 -1.47 7.54 -7.95
N PRO A 118 -0.33 7.68 -7.26
CA PRO A 118 -0.32 8.13 -5.87
C PRO A 118 -1.09 9.43 -5.69
N PHE A 119 -1.98 9.47 -4.69
CA PHE A 119 -2.78 10.65 -4.38
C PHE A 119 -3.03 10.78 -2.87
N ILE A 120 -3.36 11.99 -2.47
CA ILE A 120 -3.83 12.34 -1.12
C ILE A 120 -5.33 12.64 -1.25
N ALA A 121 -6.15 11.94 -0.50
CA ALA A 121 -7.58 12.22 -0.38
C ALA A 121 -7.85 12.94 0.93
N CYS A 122 -8.70 13.96 0.90
CA CYS A 122 -9.13 14.71 2.07
C CYS A 122 -10.62 14.50 2.28
N GLY A 123 -11.03 14.49 3.55
CA GLY A 123 -12.43 14.34 3.92
C GLY A 123 -12.61 14.33 5.43
N GLU A 124 -13.61 13.60 5.88
CA GLU A 124 -13.97 13.48 7.28
C GLU A 124 -13.86 12.04 7.76
N PHE A 125 -13.43 11.88 9.01
CA PHE A 125 -13.49 10.63 9.77
C PHE A 125 -14.00 10.96 11.17
N GLN A 126 -15.16 10.40 11.56
CA GLN A 126 -15.78 10.70 12.85
C GLN A 126 -15.98 12.22 13.06
N GLU A 127 -16.57 12.89 12.06
CA GLU A 127 -16.86 14.34 12.06
C GLU A 127 -15.62 15.25 12.16
N LYS A 128 -14.41 14.70 12.01
CA LYS A 128 -13.14 15.44 12.07
C LYS A 128 -12.41 15.42 10.73
N PRO A 129 -11.72 16.51 10.35
CA PRO A 129 -10.88 16.54 9.15
C PRO A 129 -9.80 15.44 9.19
N ALA A 130 -9.71 14.69 8.10
CA ALA A 130 -8.75 13.61 7.93
C ALA A 130 -8.24 13.53 6.50
N ILE A 131 -7.03 12.98 6.35
CA ILE A 131 -6.48 12.61 5.04
C ILE A 131 -6.29 11.10 4.91
N SER A 132 -6.16 10.64 3.68
CA SER A 132 -5.75 9.28 3.36
C SER A 132 -4.74 9.30 2.22
N PHE A 133 -3.75 8.43 2.31
CA PHE A 133 -2.80 8.20 1.23
C PHE A 133 -3.23 6.99 0.41
N TYR A 134 -3.53 7.21 -0.86
CA TYR A 134 -3.57 6.11 -1.80
C TYR A 134 -2.19 5.94 -2.42
N ILE A 135 -1.56 4.82 -2.10
CA ILE A 135 -0.37 4.34 -2.79
C ILE A 135 -0.79 3.13 -3.65
N PRO A 136 -0.49 3.12 -4.96
CA PRO A 136 -0.62 1.93 -5.78
C PRO A 136 0.17 0.76 -5.16
N PRO A 137 -0.11 -0.50 -5.53
CA PRO A 137 0.66 -1.63 -5.03
C PRO A 137 2.18 -1.39 -5.11
N ILE A 138 2.90 -1.82 -4.07
CA ILE A 138 4.34 -1.61 -3.95
C ILE A 138 5.06 -2.89 -4.39
N ALA A 139 6.02 -2.75 -5.29
CA ALA A 139 6.91 -3.82 -5.71
C ALA A 139 8.37 -3.46 -5.43
N GLU A 140 9.18 -4.46 -5.08
CA GLU A 140 10.62 -4.31 -4.90
C GLU A 140 11.40 -5.10 -5.96
N SER A 141 12.53 -4.55 -6.40
CA SER A 141 13.52 -5.32 -7.16
C SER A 141 14.21 -6.35 -6.27
N TYR A 142 14.25 -7.61 -6.70
CA TYR A 142 14.96 -8.70 -6.03
C TYR A 142 15.48 -9.72 -7.04
N ASN A 143 16.80 -9.94 -7.08
CA ASN A 143 17.48 -10.87 -7.98
C ASN A 143 17.01 -10.76 -9.45
N GLY A 144 16.96 -9.53 -9.98
CA GLY A 144 16.55 -9.25 -11.36
C GLY A 144 15.04 -9.36 -11.65
N ASN A 145 14.23 -9.63 -10.63
CA ASN A 145 12.77 -9.72 -10.73
C ASN A 145 12.10 -8.64 -9.88
N TYR A 146 10.80 -8.43 -10.09
CA TYR A 146 9.98 -7.58 -9.22
C TYR A 146 9.04 -8.43 -8.36
N VAL A 147 8.96 -8.09 -7.09
CA VAL A 147 8.19 -8.83 -6.08
C VAL A 147 7.19 -7.90 -5.41
N ILE A 148 5.91 -8.28 -5.38
CA ILE A 148 4.85 -7.52 -4.72
C ILE A 148 5.04 -7.61 -3.21
N LEU A 149 5.21 -6.45 -2.58
CA LEU A 149 5.31 -6.31 -1.13
C LEU A 149 3.98 -5.90 -0.52
N ASP A 150 3.19 -5.11 -1.25
CA ASP A 150 1.88 -4.62 -0.82
C ASP A 150 0.87 -4.59 -1.96
N GLY A 151 -0.42 -4.72 -1.65
CA GLY A 151 -1.49 -4.59 -2.64
C GLY A 151 -1.73 -5.85 -3.48
N ILE A 152 -1.49 -7.05 -2.93
CA ILE A 152 -1.70 -8.33 -3.62
C ILE A 152 -3.15 -8.52 -4.12
N HIS A 153 -4.16 -8.12 -3.35
CA HIS A 153 -5.57 -8.23 -3.74
C HIS A 153 -5.92 -7.38 -4.96
N ARG A 154 -5.42 -6.14 -4.99
CA ARG A 154 -5.59 -5.21 -6.13
C ARG A 154 -4.85 -5.72 -7.36
N SER A 155 -3.65 -6.26 -7.15
CA SER A 155 -2.84 -6.93 -8.18
C SER A 155 -3.55 -8.16 -8.75
N TYR A 156 -4.18 -8.97 -7.89
CA TYR A 156 -4.94 -10.15 -8.28
C TYR A 156 -6.15 -9.79 -9.14
N LEU A 157 -6.96 -8.82 -8.74
CA LEU A 157 -8.10 -8.35 -9.55
C LEU A 157 -7.64 -7.89 -10.93
N THR A 158 -6.55 -7.13 -10.98
CA THR A 158 -6.03 -6.59 -12.24
C THR A 158 -5.44 -7.70 -13.13
N LYS A 159 -4.78 -8.71 -12.53
CA LYS A 159 -4.34 -9.92 -13.23
C LYS A 159 -5.53 -10.67 -13.85
N GLN A 160 -6.59 -10.91 -13.08
CA GLN A 160 -7.77 -11.63 -13.57
C GLN A 160 -8.48 -10.87 -14.69
N ALA A 161 -8.44 -9.54 -14.66
CA ALA A 161 -8.93 -8.69 -15.73
C ALA A 161 -8.02 -8.66 -16.98
N GLY A 162 -6.85 -9.30 -16.95
CA GLY A 162 -5.92 -9.37 -18.09
C GLY A 162 -5.34 -8.00 -18.48
N THR A 163 -5.05 -7.13 -17.52
CA THR A 163 -4.53 -5.78 -17.78
C THR A 163 -3.37 -5.39 -16.87
N THR A 164 -2.83 -4.18 -17.08
CA THR A 164 -1.70 -3.64 -16.33
C THR A 164 -2.17 -2.74 -15.19
N MET A 165 -1.40 -2.74 -14.09
CA MET A 165 -1.62 -1.90 -12.91
C MET A 165 -0.48 -0.90 -12.75
N THR A 166 -0.77 0.31 -12.28
CA THR A 166 0.24 1.24 -11.77
C THR A 166 0.86 0.66 -10.49
N TYR A 167 2.19 0.58 -10.43
CA TYR A 167 2.95 0.17 -9.25
C TYR A 167 3.87 1.30 -8.81
N VAL A 168 4.12 1.37 -7.51
CA VAL A 168 5.33 2.01 -6.99
C VAL A 168 6.42 0.95 -6.92
N VAL A 169 7.48 1.14 -7.69
CA VAL A 169 8.62 0.23 -7.77
C VAL A 169 9.79 0.81 -7.02
N ILE A 170 10.38 -0.02 -6.16
CA ILE A 170 11.51 0.32 -5.32
C ILE A 170 12.70 -0.52 -5.78
N GLU A 171 13.66 0.13 -6.43
CA GLU A 171 14.92 -0.45 -6.85
C GLU A 171 15.98 -0.18 -5.80
N LYS A 172 16.52 -1.22 -5.17
CA LYS A 172 17.44 -1.08 -4.03
C LYS A 172 18.56 -2.11 -4.10
N LYS A 173 19.74 -1.75 -3.58
CA LYS A 173 20.96 -2.54 -3.73
C LYS A 173 20.93 -3.87 -2.99
N ASN A 174 20.45 -3.93 -1.73
CA ASN A 174 20.05 -5.19 -1.11
C ASN A 174 19.44 -4.98 0.27
N ASN A 175 18.21 -5.46 0.46
CA ASN A 175 17.62 -5.75 1.76
C ASN A 175 16.79 -7.01 1.54
N GLY A 176 17.01 -8.05 2.35
CA GLY A 176 16.30 -9.32 2.19
C GLY A 176 14.78 -9.12 2.12
N LEU A 177 14.07 -10.06 1.50
CA LEU A 177 12.61 -10.07 1.51
C LEU A 177 12.08 -10.69 2.81
N PRO A 178 10.91 -10.26 3.30
CA PRO A 178 10.26 -10.85 4.46
C PRO A 178 9.69 -12.25 4.21
N PHE A 179 9.87 -12.80 3.01
CA PHE A 179 9.35 -14.08 2.57
C PHE A 179 10.15 -14.60 1.36
N THR A 180 9.92 -15.86 1.01
CA THR A 180 10.37 -16.44 -0.26
C THR A 180 9.44 -16.00 -1.39
N PRO A 181 9.95 -15.44 -2.50
CA PRO A 181 9.15 -15.16 -3.68
C PRO A 181 8.54 -16.43 -4.28
N ALA A 182 7.26 -16.39 -4.62
CA ALA A 182 6.51 -17.43 -5.31
C ALA A 182 5.74 -16.86 -6.51
N LYS A 183 5.15 -17.75 -7.32
CA LYS A 183 4.33 -17.38 -8.48
C LYS A 183 2.85 -17.37 -8.14
N TRP A 184 2.04 -16.81 -9.03
CA TRP A 184 0.59 -16.76 -8.87
C TRP A 184 -0.08 -18.13 -8.81
N ASP A 185 0.51 -19.15 -9.44
CA ASP A 185 -0.04 -20.51 -9.43
C ASP A 185 -0.02 -21.15 -8.03
N ASP A 186 0.82 -20.61 -7.12
CA ASP A 186 0.91 -21.03 -5.73
C ASP A 186 -0.12 -20.32 -4.82
N ILE A 187 -0.87 -19.34 -5.34
CA ILE A 187 -1.85 -18.57 -4.56
C ILE A 187 -3.19 -19.27 -4.47
N LYS A 188 -3.74 -19.31 -3.26
CA LYS A 188 -5.10 -19.79 -3.01
C LYS A 188 -6.08 -18.64 -2.83
N LEU A 189 -7.22 -18.71 -3.50
CA LEU A 189 -8.37 -17.89 -3.14
C LEU A 189 -9.04 -18.51 -1.92
N VAL A 190 -9.23 -17.72 -0.86
CA VAL A 190 -9.79 -18.21 0.41
C VAL A 190 -10.89 -17.28 0.92
N LYS A 191 -11.85 -17.84 1.63
CA LYS A 191 -12.89 -17.08 2.34
C LYS A 191 -12.36 -16.51 3.64
N ASP A 192 -11.80 -17.39 4.46
CA ASP A 192 -11.28 -17.05 5.78
C ASP A 192 -9.78 -16.75 5.74
N LYS A 193 -9.38 -15.70 6.46
CA LYS A 193 -7.99 -15.29 6.58
C LYS A 193 -7.18 -16.39 7.31
N PRO A 194 -6.12 -16.96 6.71
CA PRO A 194 -5.30 -17.98 7.35
C PRO A 194 -4.61 -17.47 8.63
N GLU A 195 -4.14 -18.41 9.47
CA GLU A 195 -3.22 -18.13 10.58
C GLU A 195 -1.93 -17.47 10.08
N ILE A 196 -1.32 -16.61 10.89
CA ILE A 196 -0.22 -15.72 10.46
C ILE A 196 0.98 -16.48 9.88
N GLU A 197 1.29 -17.66 10.42
CA GLU A 197 2.36 -18.56 10.00
C GLU A 197 2.16 -19.10 8.58
N LYS A 198 0.89 -19.21 8.14
CA LYS A 198 0.51 -19.75 6.84
C LYS A 198 0.31 -18.66 5.80
N ARG A 199 0.38 -17.38 6.18
CA ARG A 199 0.08 -16.25 5.28
C ARG A 199 1.16 -16.00 4.25
N TYR A 200 2.41 -16.36 4.55
CA TYR A 200 3.56 -16.04 3.71
C TYR A 200 4.45 -17.26 3.51
N PHE A 201 5.13 -17.33 2.38
CA PHE A 201 6.14 -18.37 2.12
C PHE A 201 7.40 -18.07 2.94
N ASN A 202 7.76 -18.94 3.90
CA ASN A 202 8.96 -18.82 4.75
C ASN A 202 9.16 -17.43 5.37
N LEU A 203 8.20 -17.04 6.22
CA LEU A 203 8.14 -15.70 6.79
C LEU A 203 9.35 -15.33 7.66
N LYS A 204 9.92 -14.15 7.38
CA LYS A 204 10.96 -13.45 8.15
C LYS A 204 10.38 -12.16 8.72
N LYS A 205 9.75 -12.26 9.90
CA LYS A 205 8.95 -11.18 10.51
C LYS A 205 9.74 -9.89 10.72
N GLU A 206 11.04 -10.00 10.94
CA GLU A 206 11.99 -8.93 11.17
C GLU A 206 12.23 -8.04 9.94
N LEU A 207 12.04 -8.59 8.73
CA LEU A 207 12.26 -7.88 7.47
C LEU A 207 10.99 -7.22 6.91
N PHE A 208 9.85 -7.30 7.61
CA PHE A 208 8.63 -6.62 7.18
C PHE A 208 8.80 -5.12 7.18
N ARG A 209 8.21 -4.48 6.18
CA ARG A 209 8.14 -3.02 6.08
C ARG A 209 6.92 -2.52 6.82
N ARG A 210 7.13 -1.60 7.76
CA ARG A 210 6.09 -0.93 8.52
C ARG A 210 5.54 0.23 7.70
N LEU A 211 4.68 -0.07 6.73
CA LEU A 211 4.03 0.93 5.88
C LEU A 211 3.06 1.80 6.69
N ASP A 212 2.39 1.20 7.67
CA ASP A 212 1.55 1.86 8.68
C ASP A 212 2.28 2.96 9.46
N HIS A 213 3.60 2.80 9.68
CA HIS A 213 4.43 3.78 10.37
C HIS A 213 4.42 5.16 9.69
N VAL A 214 4.25 5.18 8.37
CA VAL A 214 4.23 6.39 7.53
C VAL A 214 2.83 6.64 6.94
N GLY A 215 1.78 6.08 7.54
CA GLY A 215 0.40 6.34 7.14
C GLY A 215 -0.01 5.66 5.83
N ILE A 216 0.72 4.66 5.34
CA ILE A 216 0.36 3.90 4.15
C ILE A 216 -0.44 2.66 4.58
N ASP A 217 -1.68 2.55 4.11
CA ASP A 217 -2.55 1.37 4.29
C ASP A 217 -2.22 0.29 3.27
N GLY A 218 -2.17 -0.98 3.71
CA GLY A 218 -1.83 -2.16 2.91
C GLY A 218 -2.97 -3.16 2.66
#